data_AF-A0A962ILU6-F1
#
_entry.id   AF-A0A962ILU6-F1
#
_cell.length_a   1.000
_cell.length_b   1.000
_cell.length_c   1.000
_cell.angle_alpha   90.00
_cell.angle_beta   90.00
_cell.angle_gamma   90.00
#
_symmetry.space_group_name_H-M   'P 1'
#
loop_
_entity.id
_entity.type
_entity.pdbx_description
1 polymer ?
#
loop_
_entity_poly.entity_id
_entity_poly.type
_entity_poly.pdbx_seq_one_letter_code
_entity_poly.pdbx_strand_id
1 'polypeptide(L)' 'MRHVAAIADLGSAGVREVLALAARAKGGERIADLAGRTLGLLFADPSLRTRASMDQAAHRLGG' A
#
# COMPACT_ATOMS: atom_id res chain seq x y z
N MET A 1 13.69 -1.96 7.46
CA MET A 1 12.31 -2.20 6.97
C MET A 1 11.33 -1.47 7.85
N ARG A 2 10.22 -0.95 7.30
CA ARG A 2 9.16 -0.28 8.06
C ARG A 2 7.89 -1.10 7.97
N HIS A 3 7.49 -1.71 9.09
CA HIS A 3 6.26 -2.50 9.18
C HIS A 3 5.10 -1.61 9.67
N VAL A 4 3.87 -2.00 9.33
CA VAL A 4 2.64 -1.37 9.83
C VAL A 4 1.69 -2.48 10.26
N ALA A 5 1.68 -2.78 11.55
CA ALA A 5 0.77 -3.75 12.16
C ALA A 5 -0.42 -3.05 12.82
N ALA A 6 -0.22 -1.82 13.31
CA ALA A 6 -1.24 -0.96 13.87
C ALA A 6 -1.09 0.49 13.37
N ILE A 7 -2.18 1.25 13.42
CA ILE A 7 -2.15 2.69 13.08
C ILE A 7 -1.20 3.46 14.01
N ALA A 8 -1.07 3.01 15.27
CA ALA A 8 -0.17 3.62 16.26
C ALA A 8 1.31 3.60 15.81
N ASP A 9 1.73 2.62 15.01
CA ASP A 9 3.10 2.52 14.47
C ASP A 9 3.48 3.71 13.59
N LEU A 10 2.47 4.41 13.03
CA LEU A 10 2.66 5.56 12.17
C LEU A 10 2.83 6.86 12.96
N GLY A 11 2.25 6.94 14.15
CA GLY A 11 2.06 8.21 14.87
C GLY A 11 1.23 9.23 14.08
N SER A 12 0.94 10.38 14.69
CA SER A 12 0.07 11.40 14.06
C SER A 12 0.69 12.00 12.79
N ALA A 13 2.01 12.19 12.78
CA ALA A 13 2.74 12.69 11.61
C ALA A 13 2.74 11.68 10.46
N GLY A 14 3.07 10.41 10.73
CA GLY A 14 3.10 9.37 9.69
C GLY A 14 1.72 9.09 9.10
N VAL A 15 0.64 9.19 9.88
CA VAL A 15 -0.72 9.12 9.33
C VAL A 15 -0.96 10.24 8.32
N ARG A 16 -0.58 11.48 8.63
CA ARG A 16 -0.72 12.62 7.71
C ARG A 16 0.10 12.42 6.44
N GLU A 17 1.31 11.90 6.56
CA GLU A 17 2.18 11.59 5.40
C GLU A 17 1.57 10.54 4.49
N VAL A 18 1.06 9.43 5.05
CA VAL A 18 0.41 8.36 4.27
C VAL A 18 -0.82 8.91 3.53
N LEU A 19 -1.64 9.73 4.20
CA LEU A 19 -2.83 10.33 3.58
C LEU A 19 -2.45 11.32 2.46
N ALA A 20 -1.41 12.12 2.66
CA ALA A 20 -0.91 13.04 1.63
C ALA A 20 -0.37 12.27 0.41
N LEU A 21 0.38 11.20 0.63
CA LEU A 21 0.87 10.32 -0.44
C LEU A 21 -0.28 9.66 -1.20
N ALA A 22 -1.29 9.16 -0.48
CA ALA A 22 -2.47 8.55 -1.09
C ALA A 22 -3.27 9.55 -1.93
N ALA A 23 -3.40 10.80 -1.47
CA ALA A 23 -4.08 11.86 -2.23
C ALA A 23 -3.36 12.17 -3.56
N ARG A 24 -2.03 12.26 -3.53
CA ARG A 24 -1.18 12.44 -4.71
C ARG A 24 -1.31 11.29 -5.71
N ALA A 25 -1.18 10.05 -5.23
CA ALA A 25 -1.36 8.86 -6.05
C ALA A 25 -2.76 8.79 -6.68
N LYS A 26 -3.80 9.17 -5.92
CA LYS A 26 -5.17 9.27 -6.42
C LYS A 26 -5.34 10.38 -7.47
N GLY A 27 -4.56 11.45 -7.36
CA GLY A 27 -4.48 12.55 -8.34
C GLY A 27 -3.79 12.17 -9.66
N GLY A 28 -3.36 10.92 -9.83
CA GLY A 28 -2.73 10.44 -11.07
C GLY A 28 -1.21 10.56 -11.07
N GLU A 29 -0.59 10.93 -9.95
CA GLU A 29 0.86 10.89 -9.83
C GLU A 29 1.35 9.44 -9.97
N ARG A 30 2.24 9.20 -10.94
CA ARG A 30 2.78 7.88 -11.21
C ARG A 30 3.93 7.59 -10.24
N ILE A 31 3.70 6.65 -9.35
CA ILE A 31 4.68 6.12 -8.39
C ILE A 31 5.02 4.70 -8.86
N ALA A 32 6.29 4.39 -9.10
CA ALA A 32 6.73 3.11 -9.67
C ALA A 32 7.74 2.38 -8.77
N ASP A 33 7.54 2.47 -7.45
CA ASP A 33 8.50 2.02 -6.43
C ASP A 33 8.59 0.49 -6.29
N LEU A 34 7.73 -0.27 -6.99
CA LEU A 34 7.70 -1.73 -6.96
C LEU A 34 8.11 -2.38 -8.29
N ALA A 35 8.65 -1.63 -9.26
CA ALA A 35 9.14 -2.16 -10.52
C ALA A 35 10.10 -3.35 -10.32
N GLY A 36 9.74 -4.52 -10.87
CA GLY A 36 10.54 -5.74 -10.78
C GLY A 36 10.53 -6.42 -9.40
N ARG A 37 9.63 -6.03 -8.49
CA ARG A 37 9.43 -6.66 -7.18
C ARG A 37 8.14 -7.47 -7.18
N THR A 38 8.06 -8.47 -6.29
CA THR A 38 6.86 -9.31 -6.11
C THR A 38 6.24 -9.05 -4.74
N LEU A 39 4.94 -8.78 -4.69
CA LEU A 39 4.18 -8.69 -3.44
C LEU A 39 3.64 -10.08 -3.03
N GLY A 40 4.05 -10.57 -1.85
CA GLY A 40 3.46 -11.76 -1.25
C GLY A 40 2.16 -11.44 -0.52
N LEU A 41 1.08 -12.16 -0.85
CA LEU A 41 -0.23 -12.03 -0.20
C LEU A 41 -0.57 -13.33 0.55
N LEU A 42 -0.53 -13.29 1.88
CA LEU A 42 -0.86 -14.42 2.74
C LEU A 42 -2.08 -14.08 3.60
N PHE A 43 -3.16 -14.84 3.44
CA PHE A 43 -4.40 -14.69 4.19
C PHE A 43 -4.79 -16.02 4.81
N ALA A 44 -4.74 -16.12 6.14
CA ALA A 44 -5.27 -17.28 6.86
C ALA A 44 -6.81 -17.32 6.77
N ASP A 45 -7.43 -16.15 6.92
CA ASP A 45 -8.86 -15.92 6.68
C ASP A 45 -9.07 -15.25 5.32
N PRO A 46 -9.75 -15.89 4.35
CA PRO A 46 -9.90 -15.34 3.01
C PRO A 46 -10.69 -14.03 2.97
N SER A 47 -10.15 -13.02 2.28
CA SER A 47 -10.84 -11.77 1.95
C SER A 47 -10.60 -11.37 0.50
N LEU A 48 -11.63 -11.51 -0.35
CA LEU A 48 -11.55 -11.13 -1.76
C LEU A 48 -11.31 -9.63 -1.92
N ARG A 49 -11.98 -8.80 -1.11
CA ARG A 49 -11.85 -7.34 -1.17
C ARG A 49 -10.42 -6.89 -0.88
N THR A 50 -9.83 -7.42 0.20
CA THR A 50 -8.47 -7.04 0.62
C THR A 50 -7.44 -7.56 -0.38
N ARG A 51 -7.59 -8.80 -0.88
CA ARG A 51 -6.70 -9.36 -1.90
C ARG A 51 -6.73 -8.50 -3.17
N ALA A 52 -7.93 -8.25 -3.72
CA ALA A 52 -8.08 -7.49 -4.96
C ALA A 52 -7.54 -6.06 -4.84
N SER A 53 -7.76 -5.39 -3.70
CA SER A 53 -7.23 -4.04 -3.52
C SER A 53 -5.71 -3.99 -3.43
N MET A 54 -5.08 -4.97 -2.77
CA MET A 54 -3.62 -5.04 -2.64
C MET A 54 -2.94 -5.43 -3.96
N ASP A 55 -3.54 -6.38 -4.68
CA ASP A 55 -3.09 -6.82 -6.01
C ASP A 55 -3.12 -5.66 -7.03
N GLN A 56 -4.23 -4.91 -7.07
CA GLN A 56 -4.34 -3.72 -7.92
C GLN A 56 -3.33 -2.63 -7.52
N ALA A 57 -3.05 -2.47 -6.23
CA ALA A 57 -2.06 -1.51 -5.75
C ALA A 57 -0.65 -1.89 -6.21
N ALA A 58 -0.26 -3.16 -6.09
CA ALA A 58 1.02 -3.66 -6.59
C ALA A 58 1.16 -3.37 -8.09
N HIS A 59 0.15 -3.76 -8.89
CA HIS A 59 0.17 -3.59 -10.34
C HIS A 59 0.39 -2.12 -10.75
N ARG A 60 -0.28 -1.18 -10.06
CA ARG A 60 -0.12 0.26 -10.33
C ARG A 60 1.28 0.79 -9.98
N LEU A 61 1.96 0.16 -9.04
CA LEU A 61 3.32 0.50 -8.60
C LEU A 61 4.41 -0.24 -9.40
N GLY A 62 4.04 -1.08 -10.37
CA GLY A 62 4.95 -1.81 -11.26
C GLY A 62 5.40 -3.18 -10.77
N GLY A 63 4.74 -3.75 -9.74
CA GLY A 63 5.04 -5.06 -9.17
C GLY A 63 3.81 -5.95 -8.97
#